data_AF-A0A6I7N2N3-F1
#
_entry.id   AF-A0A6I7N2N3-F1
#
_cell.length_a   1.000
_cell.length_b   1.000
_cell.length_c   1.000
_cell.angle_alpha   90.00
_cell.angle_beta   90.00
_cell.angle_gamma   90.00
#
_symmetry.space_group_name_H-M   'P 1'
#
loop_
_entity.id
_entity.type
_entity.pdbx_description
1 polymer ?
#
loop_
_entity_poly.entity_id
_entity_poly.type
_entity_poly.pdbx_seq_one_letter_code
_entity_poly.pdbx_strand_id
1 'polypeptide(L)'
;MSLNRLGWAVAAGFVLLPLSAAVMAQAEYAGWAVTPQVSISQIYSDNIGLAPRGEEDDEFVTELDLGVALRREGSRTRARLDYTLRGLAYWSDSDSNDVFHQLDADSRTNLVPERLFLDASANYDQRVRSTSGRTGDLVNIGVDRTDVFRFRISPVYVHRFEDVAAAELRYSHDRVYYEESDARDIDSERNRVRATLDSGPMFSRVGWGLSFERSEEDFDDGSSVTFQ
;
A
#
# COMPACT_ATOMS: atom_id res chain seq x y z
N MET A 1 14.35 58.82 6.70
CA MET A 1 14.14 58.41 5.29
C MET A 1 13.95 56.90 5.28
N SER A 2 12.69 56.46 5.28
CA SER A 2 12.29 55.07 5.14
C SER A 2 12.33 54.67 3.67
N LEU A 3 12.98 53.55 3.34
CA LEU A 3 12.78 52.89 2.06
C LEU A 3 12.36 51.44 2.35
N ASN A 4 11.04 51.23 2.32
CA ASN A 4 10.41 49.93 2.19
C ASN A 4 10.96 49.24 0.95
N ARG A 5 11.49 48.03 1.09
CA ARG A 5 11.60 47.08 -0.03
C ARG A 5 10.48 46.06 0.11
N LEU A 6 9.38 46.38 -0.59
CA LEU A 6 8.28 45.49 -0.90
C LEU A 6 8.84 44.30 -1.69
N GLY A 7 8.46 43.09 -1.29
CA GLY A 7 9.07 41.85 -1.74
C GLY A 7 8.60 41.33 -3.09
N TRP A 8 9.12 40.16 -3.45
CA TRP A 8 8.49 39.18 -4.33
C TRP A 8 8.71 37.79 -3.71
N ALA A 9 7.63 37.16 -3.24
CA ALA A 9 7.61 35.71 -3.07
C ALA A 9 7.37 35.14 -4.47
N VAL A 10 8.43 34.66 -5.12
CA VAL A 10 8.28 33.82 -6.31
C VAL A 10 7.87 32.45 -5.80
N ALA A 11 6.59 32.14 -5.98
CA ALA A 11 6.09 30.79 -5.83
C ALA A 11 6.85 29.89 -6.83
N ALA A 12 7.42 28.78 -6.37
CA ALA A 12 7.89 27.71 -7.25
C ALA A 12 6.72 27.32 -8.15
N GLY A 13 6.81 27.68 -9.42
CA GLY A 13 5.70 27.59 -10.35
C GLY A 13 5.83 26.33 -11.17
N PHE A 14 5.19 25.25 -10.73
CA PHE A 14 4.99 24.09 -11.58
C PHE A 14 4.07 24.49 -12.76
N VAL A 15 4.62 24.53 -13.97
CA VAL A 15 3.79 24.54 -15.18
C VAL A 15 3.59 23.08 -15.59
N LEU A 16 2.59 22.44 -14.99
CA LEU A 16 2.05 21.18 -15.48
C LEU A 16 1.23 21.48 -16.74
N LEU A 17 1.76 21.15 -17.91
CA LEU A 17 0.95 20.96 -19.13
C LEU A 17 0.72 19.45 -19.27
N PRO A 18 -0.24 18.84 -18.54
CA PRO A 18 -0.47 17.41 -18.66
C PRO A 18 -1.10 17.14 -20.02
N LEU A 19 -0.28 16.69 -20.98
CA LEU A 19 -0.76 16.02 -22.17
C LEU A 19 -0.93 14.53 -21.84
N SER A 20 -1.82 14.25 -20.88
CA SER A 20 -2.11 12.90 -20.43
C SER A 20 -3.15 12.26 -21.34
N ALA A 21 -2.76 11.21 -22.06
CA ALA A 21 -3.68 10.33 -22.79
C ALA A 21 -3.83 9.03 -22.01
N ALA A 22 -5.01 8.82 -21.40
CA ALA A 22 -5.34 7.56 -20.74
C ALA A 22 -6.14 6.67 -21.69
N VAL A 23 -5.65 5.46 -21.96
CA VAL A 23 -6.43 4.42 -22.64
C VAL A 23 -6.90 3.41 -21.61
N MET A 24 -8.22 3.22 -21.53
CA MET A 24 -8.85 2.20 -20.70
C MET A 24 -9.58 1.22 -21.60
N ALA A 25 -9.31 -0.07 -21.44
CA ALA A 25 -10.13 -1.14 -22.00
C ALA A 25 -10.79 -1.91 -20.85
N GLN A 26 -11.91 -2.56 -21.09
CA GLN A 26 -12.48 -3.49 -20.11
C GLN A 26 -12.65 -4.84 -20.79
N ALA A 27 -12.12 -5.89 -20.15
CA ALA A 27 -12.29 -7.25 -20.60
C ALA A 27 -12.78 -8.10 -19.43
N GLU A 28 -13.64 -9.08 -19.73
CA GLU A 28 -14.03 -10.10 -18.77
C GLU A 28 -13.32 -11.42 -19.11
N TYR A 29 -12.68 -12.03 -18.13
CA TYR A 29 -12.05 -13.34 -18.27
C TYR A 29 -12.29 -14.19 -17.02
N ALA A 30 -12.94 -15.35 -17.19
CA ALA A 30 -13.21 -16.30 -16.10
C ALA A 30 -13.87 -15.67 -14.84
N GLY A 31 -14.76 -14.68 -15.03
CA GLY A 31 -15.44 -13.96 -13.95
C GLY A 31 -14.60 -12.87 -13.27
N TRP A 32 -13.48 -12.48 -13.87
CA TRP A 32 -12.71 -11.29 -13.52
C TRP A 32 -12.99 -10.16 -14.50
N ALA A 33 -13.23 -8.96 -13.99
CA ALA A 33 -13.15 -7.73 -14.75
C ALA A 33 -11.71 -7.23 -14.73
N VAL A 34 -11.13 -7.04 -15.91
CA VAL A 34 -9.75 -6.60 -16.12
C VAL A 34 -9.78 -5.23 -16.78
N THR A 35 -9.17 -4.23 -16.13
CA THR A 35 -9.07 -2.86 -16.63
C THR A 35 -7.60 -2.46 -16.68
N PRO A 36 -6.93 -2.58 -17.83
CA PRO A 36 -5.61 -1.99 -18.00
C PRO A 36 -5.73 -0.47 -18.11
N GLN A 37 -4.67 0.21 -17.69
CA GLN A 37 -4.52 1.65 -17.72
C GLN A 37 -3.11 1.97 -18.22
N VAL A 38 -2.99 2.94 -19.12
CA VAL A 38 -1.69 3.49 -19.52
C VAL A 38 -1.81 5.00 -19.42
N SER A 39 -0.82 5.66 -18.82
CA SER A 39 -0.68 7.11 -18.81
C SER A 39 0.75 7.49 -19.14
N ILE A 40 0.92 8.54 -19.94
CA ILE A 40 2.22 9.14 -20.21
C ILE A 40 2.13 10.62 -19.87
N SER A 41 3.14 11.12 -19.17
CA SER A 41 3.24 12.51 -18.73
C SER A 41 4.62 13.05 -19.07
N GLN A 42 4.67 14.34 -19.42
CA GLN A 42 5.93 15.08 -19.52
C GLN A 42 5.91 16.16 -18.45
N ILE A 43 6.95 16.16 -17.62
CA ILE A 43 7.10 17.06 -16.48
C ILE A 43 8.33 17.92 -16.75
N TYR A 44 8.23 19.20 -16.39
CA TYR A 44 9.35 20.12 -16.34
C TYR A 44 9.47 20.65 -14.91
N SER A 45 10.68 20.64 -14.37
CA SER A 45 11.01 21.26 -13.09
C SER A 45 12.18 22.21 -13.29
N ASP A 46 12.12 23.38 -12.65
CA ASP A 46 13.23 24.32 -12.55
C ASP A 46 14.14 24.04 -11.35
N ASN A 47 13.81 23.05 -10.52
CA ASN A 47 14.57 22.63 -9.34
C ASN A 47 14.31 21.16 -8.99
N ILE A 48 14.83 20.24 -9.82
CA ILE A 48 14.51 18.81 -9.71
C ILE A 48 15.05 18.16 -8.42
N GLY A 49 16.22 18.61 -7.96
CA GLY A 49 16.92 18.12 -6.77
C GLY A 49 16.54 18.81 -5.46
N LEU A 50 15.55 19.73 -5.49
CA LEU A 50 15.13 20.53 -4.33
C LEU A 50 16.30 21.28 -3.68
N ALA A 51 17.17 21.85 -4.49
CA ALA A 51 18.37 22.56 -4.09
C ALA A 51 18.05 23.96 -3.53
N PRO A 52 18.96 24.54 -2.71
CA PRO A 52 18.87 25.94 -2.29
C PRO A 52 18.92 26.92 -3.46
N ARG A 53 18.53 28.17 -3.18
CA ARG A 53 18.54 29.24 -4.20
C ARG A 53 19.94 29.52 -4.74
N GLY A 54 20.06 29.57 -6.07
CA GLY A 54 21.30 29.76 -6.81
C GLY A 54 22.03 28.46 -7.13
N GLU A 55 21.49 27.31 -6.73
CA GLU A 55 22.03 25.96 -6.96
C GLU A 55 20.98 25.05 -7.61
N GLU A 56 19.90 25.60 -8.16
CA GLU A 56 18.84 24.82 -8.79
C GLU A 56 19.24 24.32 -10.18
N ASP A 57 18.93 23.04 -10.45
CA ASP A 57 19.05 22.43 -11.76
C ASP A 57 17.65 22.18 -12.35
N ASP A 58 17.48 22.56 -13.61
CA ASP A 58 16.26 22.28 -14.37
C ASP A 58 16.30 20.91 -15.04
N GLU A 59 15.14 20.30 -15.23
CA GLU A 59 15.03 18.97 -15.82
C GLU A 59 13.67 18.73 -16.47
N PHE A 60 13.71 17.93 -17.54
CA PHE A 60 12.54 17.33 -18.15
C PHE A 60 12.47 15.84 -17.78
N VAL A 61 11.31 15.42 -17.26
CA VAL A 61 11.05 14.02 -16.88
C VAL A 61 9.88 13.49 -17.69
N THR A 62 10.10 12.39 -18.41
CA THR A 62 9.01 11.60 -18.99
C THR A 62 8.60 10.54 -17.98
N GLU A 63 7.33 10.53 -17.61
CA GLU A 63 6.72 9.53 -16.74
C GLU A 63 5.79 8.62 -17.56
N LEU A 64 5.93 7.31 -17.40
CA LEU A 64 5.06 6.29 -17.99
C LEU A 64 4.47 5.41 -16.89
N ASP A 65 3.16 5.46 -16.73
CA ASP A 65 2.40 4.59 -15.83
C ASP A 65 1.72 3.48 -16.63
N LEU A 66 2.02 2.23 -16.29
CA LEU A 66 1.37 1.02 -16.79
C LEU A 66 0.62 0.35 -15.64
N GLY A 67 -0.69 0.50 -15.62
CA GLY A 67 -1.59 -0.01 -14.60
C GLY A 67 -2.45 -1.19 -15.05
N VAL A 68 -2.83 -2.03 -14.10
CA VAL A 68 -3.90 -3.01 -14.27
C VAL A 68 -4.73 -3.12 -12.99
N ALA A 69 -6.04 -3.00 -13.14
CA ALA A 69 -7.02 -3.25 -12.11
C ALA A 69 -7.76 -4.56 -12.40
N LEU A 70 -7.72 -5.49 -11.45
CA LEU A 70 -8.49 -6.74 -11.47
C LEU A 70 -9.57 -6.67 -10.41
N ARG A 71 -10.79 -7.06 -10.77
CA ARG A 71 -11.93 -7.16 -9.86
C ARG A 71 -12.64 -8.49 -10.05
N ARG A 72 -13.06 -9.12 -8.96
CA ARG A 72 -13.90 -10.31 -8.97
C ARG A 72 -14.99 -10.18 -7.91
N GLU A 73 -16.23 -10.28 -8.35
CA GLU A 73 -17.41 -10.30 -7.50
C GLU A 73 -18.14 -11.63 -7.70
N GLY A 74 -17.71 -12.66 -6.98
CA GLY A 74 -18.29 -14.00 -7.01
C GLY A 74 -18.90 -14.42 -5.68
N SER A 75 -19.79 -15.42 -5.72
CA SER A 75 -20.43 -15.98 -4.52
C SER A 75 -19.44 -16.66 -3.55
N ARG A 76 -18.34 -17.20 -4.09
CA ARG A 76 -17.27 -17.81 -3.29
C ARG A 76 -16.10 -16.87 -3.04
N THR A 77 -15.74 -16.03 -4.00
CA THR A 77 -14.54 -15.19 -3.92
C THR A 77 -14.90 -13.77 -4.32
N ARG A 78 -14.57 -12.83 -3.44
CA ARG A 78 -14.50 -11.41 -3.74
C ARG A 78 -13.04 -10.98 -3.68
N ALA A 79 -12.56 -10.32 -4.71
CA ALA A 79 -11.16 -9.93 -4.79
C ALA A 79 -10.96 -8.66 -5.59
N ARG A 80 -9.96 -7.89 -5.16
CA ARG A 80 -9.48 -6.67 -5.78
C ARG A 80 -7.96 -6.71 -5.85
N LEU A 81 -7.42 -6.29 -6.99
CA LEU A 81 -6.01 -6.03 -7.16
C LEU A 81 -5.86 -4.80 -8.04
N ASP A 82 -5.03 -3.87 -7.59
CA ASP A 82 -4.59 -2.69 -8.33
C ASP A 82 -3.08 -2.71 -8.36
N TYR A 83 -2.51 -2.72 -9.55
CA TYR A 83 -1.06 -2.69 -9.74
C TYR A 83 -0.70 -1.61 -10.74
N THR A 84 0.33 -0.82 -10.42
CA THR A 84 0.90 0.19 -11.30
C THR A 84 2.41 0.04 -11.34
N LEU A 85 2.95 -0.01 -12.56
CA LEU A 85 4.38 0.15 -12.84
C LEU A 85 4.60 1.58 -13.34
N ARG A 86 5.43 2.36 -12.66
CA ARG A 86 5.77 3.73 -13.03
C ARG A 86 7.23 3.80 -13.45
N GLY A 87 7.51 4.16 -14.69
CA GLY A 87 8.85 4.45 -15.17
C GLY A 87 9.09 5.96 -15.25
N LEU A 88 10.22 6.43 -14.72
CA LEU A 88 10.71 7.79 -14.85
C LEU A 88 11.96 7.83 -15.73
N ALA A 89 11.94 8.68 -16.75
CA ALA A 89 13.07 8.94 -17.62
C ALA A 89 13.44 10.43 -17.59
N TYR A 90 14.62 10.72 -17.06
CA TYR A 90 15.21 12.06 -16.94
C TYR A 90 16.03 12.35 -18.18
N TRP A 91 15.83 13.53 -18.78
CA TRP A 91 16.40 13.84 -20.09
C TRP A 91 17.86 14.27 -20.01
N SER A 92 18.23 14.96 -18.92
CA SER A 92 19.57 15.51 -18.72
C SER A 92 20.42 14.64 -17.79
N ASP A 93 19.79 13.83 -16.94
CA ASP A 93 20.45 12.90 -16.02
C ASP A 93 19.89 11.47 -16.09
N SER A 94 20.33 10.68 -17.08
CA SER A 94 19.83 9.31 -17.27
C SER A 94 20.20 8.34 -16.14
N ASP A 95 21.20 8.66 -15.32
CA ASP A 95 21.58 7.83 -14.17
C ASP A 95 20.54 7.91 -13.05
N SER A 96 19.68 8.94 -13.08
CA SER A 96 18.53 9.09 -12.19
C SER A 96 17.26 8.39 -12.67
N ASN A 97 17.28 7.71 -13.82
CA ASN A 97 16.14 6.93 -14.31
C ASN A 97 15.74 5.83 -13.32
N ASP A 98 14.44 5.69 -13.07
CA ASP A 98 13.94 4.81 -12.03
C ASP A 98 12.63 4.13 -12.43
N VAL A 99 12.34 2.99 -11.79
CA VAL A 99 11.10 2.24 -11.97
C VAL A 99 10.51 1.91 -10.61
N PHE A 100 9.29 2.38 -10.40
CA PHE A 100 8.54 2.14 -9.18
C PHE A 100 7.41 1.15 -9.42
N HIS A 101 7.14 0.36 -8.38
CA HIS A 101 6.05 -0.58 -8.33
C HIS A 101 5.06 -0.14 -7.24
N GLN A 102 3.76 -0.20 -7.54
CA GLN A 102 2.71 0.01 -6.57
C GLN A 102 1.71 -1.13 -6.68
N LEU A 103 1.41 -1.77 -5.54
CA LEU A 103 0.44 -2.86 -5.46
C LEU A 103 -0.48 -2.61 -4.28
N ASP A 104 -1.78 -2.79 -4.51
CA ASP A 104 -2.78 -2.86 -3.46
C ASP A 104 -3.79 -3.95 -3.81
N ALA A 105 -3.83 -5.00 -2.99
CA ALA A 105 -4.62 -6.19 -3.24
C ALA A 105 -5.30 -6.70 -1.98
N ASP A 106 -6.55 -7.11 -2.12
CA ASP A 106 -7.33 -7.74 -1.07
C ASP A 106 -8.24 -8.83 -1.64
N SER A 107 -8.48 -9.88 -0.87
CA SER A 107 -9.39 -10.95 -1.25
C SER A 107 -10.02 -11.62 -0.05
N ARG A 108 -11.25 -12.10 -0.25
CA ARG A 108 -11.95 -12.99 0.66
C ARG A 108 -12.53 -14.16 -0.11
N THR A 109 -12.17 -15.36 0.31
CA THR A 109 -12.64 -16.62 -0.28
C THR A 109 -13.35 -17.50 0.74
N ASN A 110 -14.57 -17.91 0.43
CA ASN A 110 -15.35 -18.92 1.14
C ASN A 110 -14.85 -20.31 0.71
N LEU A 111 -13.93 -20.90 1.49
CA LEU A 111 -13.39 -22.24 1.25
C LEU A 111 -14.44 -23.32 1.56
N VAL A 112 -15.14 -23.15 2.68
CA VAL A 112 -16.31 -23.96 3.04
C VAL A 112 -17.46 -23.00 3.32
N PRO A 113 -18.61 -23.14 2.64
CA PRO A 113 -19.76 -22.25 2.83
C PRO A 113 -20.07 -22.03 4.31
N GLU A 114 -20.14 -20.76 4.70
CA GLU A 114 -20.51 -20.29 6.05
C GLU A 114 -19.60 -20.73 7.21
N ARG A 115 -18.52 -21.49 6.94
CA ARG A 115 -17.68 -22.08 8.00
C ARG A 115 -16.21 -21.75 7.89
N LEU A 116 -15.64 -21.77 6.68
CA LEU A 116 -14.20 -21.53 6.51
C LEU A 116 -13.98 -20.47 5.44
N PHE A 117 -13.35 -19.39 5.87
CA PHE A 117 -13.01 -18.24 5.05
C PHE A 117 -11.50 -18.09 5.00
N LEU A 118 -11.00 -17.55 3.91
CA LEU A 118 -9.62 -17.11 3.77
C LEU A 118 -9.62 -15.66 3.35
N ASP A 119 -9.14 -14.79 4.23
CA ASP A 119 -8.87 -13.39 3.94
C ASP A 119 -7.38 -13.25 3.58
N ALA A 120 -7.05 -12.52 2.52
CA ALA A 120 -5.68 -12.22 2.17
C ALA A 120 -5.55 -10.78 1.66
N SER A 121 -4.44 -10.13 1.97
CA SER A 121 -4.11 -8.79 1.47
C SER A 121 -2.63 -8.66 1.19
N ALA A 122 -2.27 -7.86 0.20
CA ALA A 122 -0.89 -7.53 -0.13
C ALA A 122 -0.81 -6.06 -0.54
N ASN A 123 0.31 -5.43 -0.20
CA ASN A 123 0.57 -4.04 -0.47
C ASN A 123 2.07 -3.86 -0.76
N TYR A 124 2.39 -3.08 -1.78
CA TYR A 124 3.77 -2.71 -2.13
C TYR A 124 3.78 -1.22 -2.43
N ASP A 125 4.56 -0.44 -1.69
CA ASP A 125 4.68 1.00 -1.91
C ASP A 125 6.10 1.50 -1.57
N GLN A 126 6.48 2.61 -2.20
CA GLN A 126 7.63 3.41 -1.81
C GLN A 126 7.30 4.26 -0.58
N ARG A 127 8.18 4.26 0.42
CA ARG A 127 8.12 5.19 1.57
C ARG A 127 9.34 6.08 1.60
N VAL A 128 9.12 7.39 1.76
CA VAL A 128 10.20 8.35 1.98
C VAL A 128 10.83 8.10 3.35
N ARG A 129 12.15 7.85 3.39
CA ARG A 129 12.94 7.65 4.62
C ARG A 129 13.39 8.97 5.28
N SER A 130 13.28 10.09 4.56
CA SER A 130 13.90 11.38 4.89
C SER A 130 13.75 11.81 6.36
N THR A 131 14.89 12.10 7.00
CA THR A 131 15.00 12.82 8.28
C THR A 131 15.36 14.30 8.11
N SER A 132 15.60 14.75 6.87
CA SER A 132 16.09 16.09 6.53
C SER A 132 14.99 17.13 6.32
N GLY A 133 13.71 16.72 6.42
CA GLY A 133 12.55 17.59 6.17
C GLY A 133 12.30 17.92 4.70
N ARG A 134 13.11 17.38 3.78
CA ARG A 134 12.82 17.40 2.34
C ARG A 134 11.73 16.37 2.04
N THR A 135 10.54 16.84 1.69
CA THR A 135 9.45 16.02 1.14
C THR A 135 9.33 16.38 -0.33
N GLY A 136 9.62 15.42 -1.21
CA GLY A 136 9.47 15.56 -2.65
C GLY A 136 8.51 14.50 -3.19
N ASP A 137 7.98 14.75 -4.39
CA ASP A 137 7.25 13.75 -5.18
C ASP A 137 8.24 12.69 -5.71
N LEU A 138 7.77 11.56 -6.24
CA LEU A 138 8.58 10.48 -6.81
C LEU A 138 9.56 10.98 -7.89
N VAL A 139 9.21 12.06 -8.59
CA VAL A 139 10.02 12.68 -9.64
C VAL A 139 11.20 13.51 -9.14
N ASN A 140 11.30 13.78 -7.83
CA ASN A 140 12.44 14.53 -7.29
C ASN A 140 13.65 13.63 -7.06
N ILE A 141 14.83 14.11 -7.47
CA ILE A 141 16.12 13.43 -7.32
C ILE A 141 16.69 13.68 -5.90
N GLY A 142 17.41 12.69 -5.36
CA GLY A 142 18.09 12.82 -4.07
C GLY A 142 17.16 12.73 -2.84
N VAL A 143 15.93 12.27 -3.04
CA VAL A 143 15.01 11.93 -1.95
C VAL A 143 15.21 10.46 -1.60
N ASP A 144 15.65 10.20 -0.37
CA ASP A 144 15.82 8.84 0.15
C ASP A 144 14.47 8.13 0.34
N ARG A 145 14.32 6.98 -0.28
CA ARG A 145 13.09 6.17 -0.33
C ARG A 145 13.43 4.69 -0.12
N THR A 146 12.46 3.96 0.40
CA THR A 146 12.53 2.51 0.58
C THR A 146 11.29 1.85 0.03
N ASP A 147 11.45 0.68 -0.57
CA ASP A 147 10.34 -0.15 -0.98
C ASP A 147 9.90 -1.04 0.17
N VAL A 148 8.60 -1.02 0.47
CA VAL A 148 8.01 -1.81 1.53
C VAL A 148 6.93 -2.71 0.97
N PHE A 149 7.16 -4.02 1.09
CA PHE A 149 6.16 -5.03 0.81
C PHE A 149 5.50 -5.51 2.11
N ARG A 150 4.17 -5.56 2.12
CA ARG A 150 3.36 -6.04 3.24
C ARG A 150 2.41 -7.09 2.72
N PHE A 151 2.32 -8.22 3.39
CA PHE A 151 1.25 -9.17 3.11
C PHE A 151 0.66 -9.74 4.39
N ARG A 152 -0.58 -10.19 4.27
CA ARG A 152 -1.31 -10.83 5.34
C ARG A 152 -2.18 -11.93 4.78
N ILE A 153 -2.17 -13.08 5.43
CA ILE A 153 -3.08 -14.19 5.17
C ILE A 153 -3.77 -14.60 6.47
N SER A 154 -5.09 -14.77 6.43
CA SER A 154 -5.90 -15.00 7.62
C SER A 154 -7.02 -16.00 7.34
N PRO A 155 -6.83 -17.29 7.67
CA PRO A 155 -7.94 -18.22 7.70
C PRO A 155 -8.84 -17.95 8.90
N VAL A 156 -10.15 -18.04 8.67
CA VAL A 156 -11.20 -17.79 9.66
C VAL A 156 -12.14 -18.97 9.65
N TYR A 157 -12.28 -19.60 10.81
CA TYR A 157 -13.25 -20.67 11.03
C TYR A 157 -14.39 -20.16 11.89
N VAL A 158 -15.62 -20.38 11.44
CA VAL A 158 -16.85 -20.04 12.16
C VAL A 158 -17.64 -21.32 12.39
N HIS A 159 -18.09 -21.51 13.62
CA HIS A 159 -18.97 -22.61 14.00
C HIS A 159 -20.19 -22.09 14.75
N ARG A 160 -21.37 -22.52 14.34
CA ARG A 160 -22.62 -22.20 15.04
C ARG A 160 -23.14 -23.46 15.71
N PHE A 161 -23.21 -23.43 17.04
CA PHE A 161 -23.82 -24.47 17.87
C PHE A 161 -25.33 -24.22 17.96
N GLU A 162 -26.02 -24.35 16.83
CA GLU A 162 -27.45 -24.06 16.70
C GLU A 162 -27.81 -22.71 17.34
N ASP A 163 -28.78 -22.68 18.24
CA ASP A 163 -29.21 -21.48 18.94
C ASP A 163 -28.42 -21.20 20.24
N VAL A 164 -27.47 -22.07 20.60
CA VAL A 164 -26.78 -22.04 21.90
C VAL A 164 -25.61 -21.07 21.89
N ALA A 165 -24.75 -21.13 20.86
CA ALA A 165 -23.53 -20.32 20.80
C ALA A 165 -22.97 -20.21 19.37
N ALA A 166 -22.15 -19.19 19.13
CA ALA A 166 -21.35 -19.04 17.93
C ALA A 166 -19.88 -18.86 18.30
N ALA A 167 -18.99 -19.61 17.64
CA ALA A 167 -17.55 -19.50 17.80
C ALA A 167 -16.92 -18.95 16.52
N GLU A 168 -15.94 -18.06 16.67
CA GLU A 168 -15.01 -17.65 15.62
C GLU A 168 -13.58 -17.95 16.06
N LEU A 169 -12.82 -18.63 15.21
CA LEU A 169 -11.38 -18.80 15.36
C LEU A 169 -10.69 -18.16 14.15
N ARG A 170 -9.80 -17.22 14.42
CA ARG A 170 -9.02 -16.52 13.41
C ARG A 170 -7.55 -16.71 13.68
N TYR A 171 -6.83 -17.13 12.65
CA TYR A 171 -5.38 -17.02 12.61
C TYR A 171 -5.01 -15.92 11.61
N SER A 172 -3.99 -15.12 11.89
CA SER A 172 -3.35 -14.30 10.86
C SER A 172 -1.85 -14.44 10.92
N HIS A 173 -1.26 -14.50 9.73
CA HIS A 173 0.16 -14.37 9.50
C HIS A 173 0.37 -13.13 8.65
N ASP A 174 1.16 -12.21 9.18
CA ASP A 174 1.44 -10.88 8.63
C ASP A 174 2.95 -10.76 8.45
N ARG A 175 3.42 -10.19 7.35
CA ARG A 175 4.85 -9.87 7.17
C ARG A 175 5.02 -8.49 6.56
N VAL A 176 6.06 -7.80 7.01
CA VAL A 176 6.60 -6.56 6.44
C VAL A 176 8.03 -6.86 6.01
N TYR A 177 8.33 -6.54 4.75
CA TYR A 177 9.60 -6.77 4.10
C TYR A 177 10.07 -5.47 3.45
N TYR A 178 11.34 -5.12 3.62
CA TYR A 178 11.98 -3.98 2.98
C TYR A 178 12.98 -4.46 1.93
N GLU A 179 12.87 -3.99 0.67
CA GLU A 179 13.72 -4.52 -0.42
C GLU A 179 15.18 -4.13 -0.27
N GLU A 180 15.43 -2.89 0.15
CA GLU A 180 16.76 -2.40 0.47
C GLU A 180 16.86 -2.24 1.99
N SER A 181 17.56 -3.15 2.65
CA SER A 181 17.67 -3.17 4.11
C SER A 181 18.75 -2.21 4.60
N ASP A 182 18.31 -1.06 5.10
CA ASP A 182 19.13 -0.14 5.89
C ASP A 182 18.99 -0.43 7.38
N ALA A 183 19.88 0.07 8.24
CA ALA A 183 19.85 -0.19 9.69
C ALA A 183 18.56 0.25 10.41
N ARG A 184 17.66 0.98 9.72
CA ARG A 184 16.36 1.46 10.22
C ARG A 184 15.18 0.66 9.69
N ASP A 185 15.40 -0.15 8.67
CA ASP A 185 14.38 -0.95 7.99
C ASP A 185 14.52 -2.39 8.46
N ILE A 186 13.68 -2.76 9.42
CA ILE A 186 13.72 -4.06 10.06
C ILE A 186 12.49 -4.83 9.62
N ASP A 187 12.73 -5.93 8.91
CA ASP A 187 11.70 -6.89 8.55
C ASP A 187 11.01 -7.42 9.81
N SER A 188 9.71 -7.66 9.70
CA SER A 188 8.91 -8.19 10.80
C SER A 188 7.94 -9.24 10.31
N GLU A 189 7.78 -10.31 11.07
CA GLU A 189 6.70 -11.27 10.91
C GLU A 189 5.84 -11.31 12.17
N ARG A 190 4.53 -11.42 12.00
CA ARG A 190 3.59 -11.50 13.12
C ARG A 190 2.60 -12.62 12.91
N ASN A 191 2.45 -13.42 13.96
CA ASN A 191 1.47 -14.49 14.08
C ASN A 191 0.45 -14.12 15.15
N ARG A 192 -0.84 -14.15 14.81
CA ARG A 192 -1.93 -13.82 15.73
C ARG A 192 -3.00 -14.90 15.71
N VAL A 193 -3.38 -15.36 16.89
CA VAL A 193 -4.55 -16.23 17.11
C VAL A 193 -5.58 -15.44 17.90
N ARG A 194 -6.81 -15.38 17.41
CA ARG A 194 -7.97 -14.85 18.12
C ARG A 194 -9.08 -15.88 18.12
N ALA A 195 -9.68 -16.12 19.27
CA ALA A 195 -10.86 -16.95 19.41
C ALA A 195 -11.95 -16.18 20.15
N THR A 196 -13.18 -16.27 19.66
CA THR A 196 -14.37 -15.77 20.36
C THR A 196 -15.42 -16.87 20.45
N LEU A 197 -16.20 -16.84 21.52
CA LEU A 197 -17.35 -17.69 21.74
C LEU A 197 -18.45 -16.87 22.39
N ASP A 198 -19.55 -16.67 21.67
CA ASP A 198 -20.64 -15.78 22.05
C ASP A 198 -21.94 -16.57 22.21
N SER A 199 -22.76 -16.20 23.18
CA SER A 199 -24.07 -16.80 23.41
C SER A 199 -24.98 -16.61 22.20
N GLY A 200 -25.69 -17.68 21.81
CA GLY A 200 -26.61 -17.68 20.68
C GLY A 200 -28.02 -17.19 21.03
N PRO A 201 -28.93 -17.20 20.03
CA PRO A 201 -30.30 -16.68 20.16
C PRO A 201 -31.16 -17.28 21.29
N MET A 202 -30.83 -18.49 21.78
CA MET A 202 -31.53 -19.12 22.93
C MET A 202 -31.47 -18.24 24.19
N PHE A 203 -30.40 -17.45 24.34
CA PHE A 203 -30.16 -16.60 25.50
C PHE A 203 -30.67 -15.16 25.27
N SER A 204 -31.98 -14.98 25.23
CA SER A 204 -32.63 -13.69 24.89
C SER A 204 -32.62 -12.62 25.99
N ARG A 205 -32.29 -12.98 27.25
CA ARG A 205 -32.31 -12.06 28.40
C ARG A 205 -30.93 -11.72 28.94
N VAL A 206 -30.06 -12.71 28.99
CA VAL A 206 -28.69 -12.57 29.52
C VAL A 206 -27.78 -13.30 28.55
N GLY A 207 -26.92 -12.54 27.87
CA GLY A 207 -25.88 -13.08 27.00
C GLY A 207 -24.57 -13.27 27.75
N TRP A 208 -23.68 -14.06 27.17
CA TRP A 208 -22.33 -14.25 27.63
C TRP A 208 -21.38 -14.28 26.44
N GLY A 209 -20.11 -13.96 26.68
CA GLY A 209 -19.06 -13.96 25.66
C GLY A 209 -17.72 -14.29 26.29
N LEU A 210 -16.92 -15.06 25.57
CA LEU A 210 -15.54 -15.39 25.91
C LEU A 210 -14.66 -14.97 24.73
N SER A 211 -13.55 -14.30 25.01
CA SER A 211 -12.55 -13.94 24.01
C SER A 211 -11.16 -14.33 24.49
N PHE A 212 -10.34 -14.75 23.54
CA PHE A 212 -8.93 -15.03 23.73
C PHE A 212 -8.15 -14.46 22.55
N GLU A 213 -7.00 -13.88 22.83
CA GLU A 213 -6.09 -13.40 21.82
C GLU A 213 -4.65 -13.65 22.23
N ARG A 214 -3.83 -14.06 21.27
CA ARG A 214 -2.38 -14.07 21.41
C ARG A 214 -1.75 -13.57 20.13
N SER A 215 -0.78 -12.67 20.26
CA SER A 215 0.01 -12.14 19.15
C SER A 215 1.48 -12.25 19.47
N GLU A 216 2.27 -12.65 18.49
CA GLU A 216 3.73 -12.76 18.58
C GLU A 216 4.30 -12.14 17.31
N GLU A 217 5.15 -11.14 17.48
CA GLU A 217 5.80 -10.40 16.41
C GLU A 217 7.31 -10.49 16.59
N ASP A 218 7.98 -11.02 15.58
CA ASP A 218 9.41 -11.26 15.54
C ASP A 218 10.04 -10.34 14.49
N PHE A 219 11.20 -9.79 14.83
CA PHE A 219 11.95 -8.87 13.98
C PHE A 219 13.27 -9.52 13.55
N ASP A 220 13.73 -9.25 12.33
CA ASP A 220 14.98 -9.84 11.81
C ASP A 220 16.23 -9.40 12.59
N ASP A 221 16.13 -8.34 13.40
CA ASP A 221 17.18 -7.92 14.34
C ASP A 221 17.26 -8.81 15.61
N GLY A 222 16.38 -9.80 15.74
CA GLY A 222 16.31 -10.76 16.83
C GLY A 222 15.46 -10.30 18.02
N SER A 223 14.82 -9.14 17.94
CA SER A 223 13.83 -8.71 18.94
C SER A 223 12.47 -9.37 18.72
N SER A 224 11.68 -9.53 19.78
CA SER A 224 10.31 -10.04 19.68
C SER A 224 9.37 -9.39 20.69
N VAL A 225 8.09 -9.32 20.33
CA VAL A 225 7.02 -8.75 21.14
C VAL A 225 5.86 -9.72 21.21
N THR A 226 5.43 -10.05 22.44
CA THR A 226 4.27 -10.94 22.68
C THR A 226 3.16 -10.21 23.43
N PHE A 227 1.93 -10.35 22.96
CA PHE A 227 0.71 -9.88 23.63
C PHE A 227 -0.23 -11.06 23.92
N GLN A 228 -0.88 -11.04 25.09
CA GLN A 228 -1.83 -12.05 25.59
C GLN A 228 -3.03 -11.38 26.26
#